data_AF-A0A520GVS4-F1
#
_entry.id   AF-A0A520GVS4-F1
#
_cell.length_a   1.000
_cell.length_b   1.000
_cell.length_c   1.000
_cell.angle_alpha   90.00
_cell.angle_beta   90.00
_cell.angle_gamma   90.00
#
_symmetry.space_group_name_H-M   'P 1'
#
loop_
_entity.id
_entity.type
_entity.pdbx_description
1 polymer ?
#
loop_
_entity_poly.entity_id
_entity_poly.type
_entity_poly.pdbx_seq_one_letter_code
_entity_poly.pdbx_strand_id
1 'polypeptide(L)'
;QPFSNHNGGCLRFGPDGFLYISMGDGGSGGDPNNNGQNINTLLGKMLRIDVNSGSPYSVPASNPFVGAAGSDEIWAYGLRNAWKFSFDTVGNNIMIADVGQGAWEEINKVPVGQAGVNYGWRCYEGNAVYESNGCTDQSNYKMPVAQYSSGGAPHCSITGGYVYNGTAFPNLVGKYLFADYCSNQIGVMSANNTYTFTPAFPNNGFTTFGQGVDGELYIIGSSSGRVYRITDTSLSTVDVKGNAFAVYPNPASGVVNIKNNTSGNFATAVAIYDMSGKQIMSRKLSNTEINTIETGELSSGLYMMTITDSKGALSSHKLAIE
;
A
#
# COMPACT_ATOMS: atom_id res chain seq x y z
N GLN A 1 -26.96 -1.13 -0.83
CA GLN A 1 -26.48 -2.36 -1.50
C GLN A 1 -27.70 -3.16 -1.95
N PRO A 2 -27.81 -3.54 -3.24
CA PRO A 2 -28.97 -4.26 -3.77
C PRO A 2 -28.97 -5.76 -3.45
N PHE A 3 -27.81 -6.38 -3.23
CA PHE A 3 -27.69 -7.79 -2.79
C PHE A 3 -26.79 -7.90 -1.54
N SER A 4 -26.56 -9.13 -1.04
CA SER A 4 -25.84 -9.40 0.21
C SER A 4 -24.30 -9.39 0.09
N ASN A 5 -23.77 -9.27 -1.12
CA ASN A 5 -22.35 -9.34 -1.44
C ASN A 5 -21.89 -8.15 -2.32
N HIS A 6 -20.58 -8.07 -2.57
CA HIS A 6 -19.91 -7.05 -3.36
C HIS A 6 -20.13 -5.61 -2.87
N ASN A 7 -19.86 -5.40 -1.59
CA ASN A 7 -20.02 -4.07 -1.00
C ASN A 7 -18.85 -3.15 -1.29
N GLY A 8 -17.66 -3.68 -1.59
CA GLY A 8 -16.42 -2.92 -1.56
C GLY A 8 -16.17 -2.32 -0.17
N GLY A 9 -15.84 -1.04 -0.11
CA GLY A 9 -15.70 -0.26 1.12
C GLY A 9 -14.26 0.01 1.54
N CYS A 10 -13.27 -0.21 0.65
CA CYS A 10 -11.92 0.23 0.93
C CYS A 10 -11.85 1.77 0.82
N LEU A 11 -11.18 2.40 1.77
CA LEU A 11 -11.00 3.86 1.85
C LEU A 11 -9.51 4.19 1.94
N ARG A 12 -9.05 5.11 1.09
CA ARG A 12 -7.67 5.61 1.12
C ARG A 12 -7.62 7.06 0.68
N PHE A 13 -6.80 7.86 1.35
CA PHE A 13 -6.42 9.16 0.81
C PHE A 13 -5.36 8.96 -0.28
N GLY A 14 -5.57 9.59 -1.43
CA GLY A 14 -4.61 9.65 -2.52
C GLY A 14 -3.47 10.62 -2.23
N PRO A 15 -2.35 10.51 -2.97
CA PRO A 15 -1.26 11.50 -2.90
C PRO A 15 -1.69 12.90 -3.37
N ASP A 16 -2.83 13.01 -4.04
CA ASP A 16 -3.48 14.25 -4.44
C ASP A 16 -4.35 14.88 -3.33
N GLY A 17 -4.44 14.23 -2.15
CA GLY A 17 -5.17 14.74 -0.99
C GLY A 17 -6.66 14.43 -0.97
N PHE A 18 -7.19 13.74 -1.99
CA PHE A 18 -8.60 13.35 -2.06
C PHE A 18 -8.86 11.98 -1.44
N LEU A 19 -10.10 11.75 -1.00
CA LEU A 19 -10.53 10.44 -0.51
C LEU A 19 -11.01 9.58 -1.68
N TYR A 20 -10.39 8.42 -1.85
CA TYR A 20 -10.79 7.38 -2.77
C TYR A 20 -11.59 6.30 -2.06
N ILE A 21 -12.62 5.80 -2.74
CA ILE A 21 -13.58 4.83 -2.20
C ILE A 21 -13.80 3.73 -3.23
N SER A 22 -13.58 2.47 -2.84
CA SER A 22 -13.97 1.35 -3.71
C SER A 22 -15.41 0.93 -3.42
N MET A 23 -16.19 0.73 -4.48
CA MET A 23 -17.58 0.27 -4.40
C MET A 23 -17.74 -0.93 -5.33
N GLY A 24 -18.19 -2.07 -4.81
CA GLY A 24 -18.58 -3.20 -5.66
C GLY A 24 -19.87 -2.91 -6.44
N ASP A 25 -20.17 -3.74 -7.43
CA ASP A 25 -21.34 -3.66 -8.31
C ASP A 25 -22.68 -3.89 -7.58
N GLY A 26 -22.63 -4.20 -6.29
CA GLY A 26 -23.78 -4.39 -5.44
C GLY A 26 -24.28 -5.83 -5.35
N GLY A 27 -23.61 -6.77 -6.02
CA GLY A 27 -23.74 -8.20 -5.77
C GLY A 27 -24.54 -8.98 -6.80
N SER A 28 -24.88 -10.23 -6.43
CA SER A 28 -25.36 -11.27 -7.34
C SER A 28 -24.32 -11.71 -8.38
N GLY A 29 -24.66 -12.69 -9.21
CA GLY A 29 -23.84 -13.13 -10.32
C GLY A 29 -24.12 -12.34 -11.59
N GLY A 30 -23.05 -11.93 -12.29
CA GLY A 30 -23.15 -11.30 -13.61
C GLY A 30 -23.73 -9.90 -13.63
N ASP A 31 -23.69 -9.18 -12.49
CA ASP A 31 -24.14 -7.80 -12.35
C ASP A 31 -25.51 -7.55 -13.02
N PRO A 32 -26.60 -8.09 -12.45
CA PRO A 32 -27.92 -8.07 -13.10
C PRO A 32 -28.47 -6.66 -13.33
N ASN A 33 -27.99 -5.67 -12.58
CA ASN A 33 -28.39 -4.26 -12.69
C ASN A 33 -27.47 -3.45 -13.63
N ASN A 34 -26.46 -4.10 -14.23
CA ASN A 34 -25.45 -3.45 -15.08
C ASN A 34 -24.77 -2.27 -14.38
N ASN A 35 -24.56 -2.38 -13.07
CA ASN A 35 -23.97 -1.34 -12.25
C ASN A 35 -22.53 -1.06 -12.66
N GLY A 36 -21.74 -2.06 -13.04
CA GLY A 36 -20.35 -1.89 -13.47
C GLY A 36 -20.22 -0.87 -14.60
N GLN A 37 -21.03 -1.01 -15.65
CA GLN A 37 -21.02 -0.13 -16.82
C GLN A 37 -21.91 1.12 -16.70
N ASN A 38 -22.94 1.10 -15.85
CA ASN A 38 -23.81 2.26 -15.67
C ASN A 38 -23.08 3.39 -14.93
N ILE A 39 -22.88 4.51 -15.62
CA ILE A 39 -22.17 5.69 -15.10
C ILE A 39 -23.04 6.62 -14.24
N ASN A 40 -24.34 6.31 -14.09
CA ASN A 40 -25.27 7.10 -13.26
C ASN A 40 -25.49 6.49 -11.87
N THR A 41 -24.67 5.50 -11.49
CA THR A 41 -24.71 4.81 -10.19
C THR A 41 -23.29 4.77 -9.62
N LEU A 42 -23.22 4.78 -8.29
CA LEU A 42 -21.96 4.73 -7.54
C LEU A 42 -21.45 3.30 -7.28
N LEU A 43 -22.16 2.27 -7.78
CA LEU A 43 -21.80 0.86 -7.63
C LEU A 43 -20.90 0.39 -8.79
N GLY A 44 -19.93 -0.47 -8.49
CA GLY A 44 -18.94 -0.97 -9.45
C GLY A 44 -17.94 0.10 -9.88
N LYS A 45 -17.51 0.94 -8.93
CA LYS A 45 -16.75 2.17 -9.16
C LYS A 45 -15.57 2.31 -8.20
N MET A 46 -14.56 3.04 -8.66
CA MET A 46 -13.72 3.84 -7.77
C MET A 46 -14.28 5.25 -7.73
N LEU A 47 -14.62 5.74 -6.55
CA LEU A 47 -15.06 7.12 -6.33
C LEU A 47 -13.89 7.97 -5.83
N ARG A 48 -13.95 9.27 -6.08
CA ARG A 48 -13.00 10.25 -5.53
C ARG A 48 -13.71 11.54 -5.14
N ILE A 49 -13.59 11.92 -3.88
CA ILE A 49 -14.23 13.11 -3.29
C ILE A 49 -13.22 13.97 -2.53
N ASP A 50 -13.52 15.27 -2.40
CA ASP A 50 -12.79 16.19 -1.54
C ASP A 50 -13.56 16.42 -0.23
N VAL A 51 -13.04 15.86 0.85
CA VAL A 51 -13.62 15.99 2.19
C VAL A 51 -13.21 17.28 2.91
N ASN A 52 -12.28 18.06 2.34
CA ASN A 52 -11.81 19.31 2.93
C ASN A 52 -12.60 20.53 2.44
N SER A 53 -13.54 20.34 1.51
CA SER A 53 -14.39 21.41 0.98
C SER A 53 -15.82 20.93 0.76
N GLY A 54 -16.77 21.85 0.65
CA GLY A 54 -18.20 21.52 0.55
C GLY A 54 -18.84 21.06 1.86
N SER A 55 -20.10 20.63 1.80
CA SER A 55 -20.84 20.11 2.95
C SER A 55 -21.84 19.05 2.48
N PRO A 56 -21.63 17.75 2.75
CA PRO A 56 -20.57 17.17 3.59
C PRO A 56 -19.20 17.01 2.90
N TYR A 57 -19.14 17.16 1.57
CA TYR A 57 -17.92 17.10 0.76
C TYR A 57 -18.14 17.88 -0.54
N SER A 58 -17.10 18.01 -1.36
CA SER A 58 -17.19 18.44 -2.75
C SER A 58 -16.57 17.38 -3.67
N VAL A 59 -16.70 17.58 -4.99
CA VAL A 59 -16.12 16.69 -5.99
C VAL A 59 -14.95 17.40 -6.68
N PRO A 60 -13.76 16.77 -6.80
CA PRO A 60 -12.66 17.34 -7.55
C PRO A 60 -13.05 17.63 -8.99
N ALA A 61 -12.80 18.86 -9.48
CA ALA A 61 -13.11 19.25 -10.86
C ALA A 61 -12.37 18.41 -11.92
N SER A 62 -11.33 17.68 -11.52
CA SER A 62 -10.59 16.74 -12.38
C SER A 62 -11.23 15.34 -12.43
N ASN A 63 -12.39 15.11 -11.80
CA ASN A 63 -13.16 13.89 -12.02
C ASN A 63 -13.77 13.90 -13.45
N PRO A 64 -13.81 12.73 -14.11
CA PRO A 64 -14.17 12.60 -15.52
C PRO A 64 -15.60 13.00 -15.87
N PHE A 65 -16.51 12.99 -14.90
CA PHE A 65 -17.94 13.24 -15.13
C PHE A 65 -18.44 14.60 -14.63
N VAL A 66 -17.58 15.40 -13.99
CA VAL A 66 -17.95 16.75 -13.53
C VAL A 66 -18.31 17.61 -14.74
N GLY A 67 -19.57 18.05 -14.80
CA GLY A 67 -20.11 18.83 -15.91
C GLY A 67 -20.39 18.02 -17.18
N ALA A 68 -20.42 16.69 -17.09
CA ALA A 68 -20.76 15.75 -18.16
C ALA A 68 -21.87 14.78 -17.71
N ALA A 69 -22.30 13.88 -18.60
CA ALA A 69 -23.26 12.85 -18.24
C ALA A 69 -22.60 11.77 -17.38
N GLY A 70 -23.16 11.47 -16.22
CA GLY A 70 -22.65 10.51 -15.24
C GLY A 70 -22.66 11.09 -13.83
N SER A 71 -22.31 10.29 -12.83
CA SER A 71 -22.15 10.76 -11.45
C SER A 71 -20.76 11.39 -11.26
N ASP A 72 -20.74 12.62 -10.77
CA ASP A 72 -19.53 13.43 -10.59
C ASP A 72 -18.46 12.73 -9.72
N GLU A 73 -18.87 11.95 -8.71
CA GLU A 73 -17.97 11.27 -7.79
C GLU A 73 -17.12 10.16 -8.43
N ILE A 74 -17.52 9.67 -9.60
CA ILE A 74 -16.84 8.54 -10.25
C ILE A 74 -15.46 8.97 -10.74
N TRP A 75 -14.43 8.27 -10.27
CA TRP A 75 -13.06 8.38 -10.77
C TRP A 75 -12.73 7.29 -11.79
N ALA A 76 -13.18 6.06 -11.58
CA ALA A 76 -13.10 4.95 -12.55
C ALA A 76 -14.30 4.01 -12.39
N TYR A 77 -14.58 3.19 -13.39
CA TYR A 77 -15.77 2.34 -13.45
C TYR A 77 -15.50 1.00 -14.13
N GLY A 78 -16.52 0.14 -14.22
CA GLY A 78 -16.38 -1.20 -14.78
C GLY A 78 -15.66 -2.17 -13.84
N LEU A 79 -15.84 -2.02 -12.53
CA LEU A 79 -15.30 -2.94 -11.51
C LEU A 79 -16.41 -3.83 -10.95
N ARG A 80 -16.04 -5.03 -10.51
CA ARG A 80 -16.99 -6.00 -9.93
C ARG A 80 -17.08 -5.87 -8.42
N ASN A 81 -16.00 -6.16 -7.72
CA ASN A 81 -15.89 -6.10 -6.28
C ASN A 81 -14.43 -5.78 -5.90
N ALA A 82 -14.01 -4.55 -6.20
CA ALA A 82 -12.71 -4.01 -5.82
C ALA A 82 -12.53 -4.01 -4.29
N TRP A 83 -12.01 -5.12 -3.76
CA TRP A 83 -11.99 -5.41 -2.33
C TRP A 83 -10.96 -4.55 -1.59
N LYS A 84 -9.76 -4.42 -2.16
CA LYS A 84 -8.70 -3.54 -1.67
C LYS A 84 -8.03 -2.81 -2.81
N PHE A 85 -7.55 -1.62 -2.49
CA PHE A 85 -6.62 -0.90 -3.33
C PHE A 85 -5.59 -0.17 -2.46
N SER A 86 -4.47 0.20 -3.07
CA SER A 86 -3.41 0.97 -2.44
C SER A 86 -2.72 1.89 -3.44
N PHE A 87 -2.07 2.92 -2.92
CA PHE A 87 -1.23 3.81 -3.72
C PHE A 87 0.22 3.38 -3.59
N ASP A 88 0.85 3.15 -4.74
CA ASP A 88 2.29 3.13 -4.85
C ASP A 88 2.76 4.58 -5.01
N THR A 89 3.17 5.20 -3.90
CA THR A 89 3.58 6.61 -3.88
C THR A 89 4.91 6.86 -4.59
N VAL A 90 5.77 5.83 -4.72
CA VAL A 90 7.05 5.93 -5.43
C VAL A 90 6.81 5.83 -6.94
N GLY A 91 6.03 4.84 -7.38
CA GLY A 91 5.69 4.66 -8.79
C GLY A 91 4.54 5.56 -9.28
N ASN A 92 3.87 6.29 -8.38
CA ASN A 92 2.69 7.11 -8.63
C ASN A 92 1.54 6.36 -9.32
N ASN A 93 1.25 5.15 -8.83
CA ASN A 93 0.17 4.30 -9.35
C ASN A 93 -0.87 3.98 -8.28
N ILE A 94 -2.08 3.71 -8.71
CA ILE A 94 -3.08 2.98 -7.90
C ILE A 94 -3.05 1.50 -8.30
N MET A 95 -2.99 0.62 -7.30
CA MET A 95 -3.11 -0.83 -7.43
C MET A 95 -4.49 -1.22 -6.93
N ILE A 96 -5.29 -1.91 -7.74
CA ILE A 96 -6.67 -2.31 -7.40
C ILE A 96 -6.76 -3.83 -7.53
N ALA A 97 -7.19 -4.51 -6.48
CA ALA A 97 -7.50 -5.93 -6.50
C ALA A 97 -9.01 -6.11 -6.63
N ASP A 98 -9.45 -6.68 -7.75
CA ASP A 98 -10.86 -6.88 -8.07
C ASP A 98 -11.20 -8.36 -8.07
N VAL A 99 -12.23 -8.73 -7.30
CA VAL A 99 -12.66 -10.12 -7.12
C VAL A 99 -13.54 -10.55 -8.28
N GLY A 100 -13.13 -11.63 -8.95
CA GLY A 100 -13.79 -12.20 -10.13
C GLY A 100 -15.16 -12.79 -9.87
N GLN A 101 -15.91 -13.03 -10.95
CA GLN A 101 -17.20 -13.71 -10.93
C GLN A 101 -17.09 -15.20 -10.62
N GLY A 102 -16.02 -15.83 -11.08
CA GLY A 102 -15.71 -17.20 -10.78
C GLY A 102 -14.62 -17.81 -11.65
N ALA A 103 -14.02 -17.08 -12.60
CA ALA A 103 -12.94 -17.56 -13.44
C ALA A 103 -11.61 -16.85 -13.19
N TRP A 104 -11.61 -15.55 -12.94
CA TRP A 104 -10.37 -14.75 -12.86
C TRP A 104 -10.38 -13.74 -11.72
N GLU A 105 -9.34 -13.79 -10.89
CA GLU A 105 -9.00 -12.68 -10.01
C GLU A 105 -8.10 -11.67 -10.73
N GLU A 106 -8.29 -10.39 -10.43
CA GLU A 106 -7.65 -9.31 -11.18
C GLU A 106 -6.78 -8.40 -10.32
N ILE A 107 -5.64 -7.99 -10.90
CA ILE A 107 -4.82 -6.88 -10.44
C ILE A 107 -4.83 -5.81 -11.51
N ASN A 108 -5.49 -4.71 -11.21
CA ASN A 108 -5.60 -3.52 -12.04
C ASN A 108 -4.57 -2.46 -11.59
N LYS A 109 -3.92 -1.79 -12.54
CA LYS A 109 -2.90 -0.77 -12.27
C LYS A 109 -2.97 0.35 -13.31
N VAL A 110 -3.06 1.58 -12.82
CA VAL A 110 -2.95 2.81 -13.63
C VAL A 110 -2.26 3.92 -12.83
N PRO A 111 -1.69 4.94 -13.48
CA PRO A 111 -1.24 6.16 -12.80
C PRO A 111 -2.39 6.83 -12.03
N VAL A 112 -2.11 7.42 -10.88
CA VAL A 112 -3.14 8.06 -10.02
C VAL A 112 -3.91 9.17 -10.73
N GLY A 113 -3.27 9.87 -11.67
CA GLY A 113 -3.90 10.91 -12.48
C GLY A 113 -4.78 10.40 -13.63
N GLN A 114 -4.77 9.09 -13.93
CA GLN A 114 -5.53 8.53 -15.05
C GLN A 114 -6.97 8.20 -14.63
N ALA A 115 -7.82 9.22 -14.55
CA ALA A 115 -9.25 9.08 -14.28
C ALA A 115 -10.06 8.68 -15.54
N GLY A 116 -11.31 8.25 -15.35
CA GLY A 116 -12.24 7.87 -16.42
C GLY A 116 -12.01 6.46 -16.98
N VAL A 117 -11.19 5.64 -16.31
CA VAL A 117 -10.86 4.29 -16.77
C VAL A 117 -12.06 3.36 -16.62
N ASN A 118 -12.37 2.61 -17.68
CA ASN A 118 -13.35 1.53 -17.68
C ASN A 118 -12.63 0.18 -17.61
N TYR A 119 -12.75 -0.55 -16.50
CA TYR A 119 -12.12 -1.86 -16.31
C TYR A 119 -12.89 -3.02 -16.95
N GLY A 120 -14.08 -2.75 -17.49
CA GLY A 120 -14.78 -3.66 -18.41
C GLY A 120 -15.77 -4.62 -17.76
N TRP A 121 -15.84 -4.77 -16.44
CA TRP A 121 -16.93 -5.53 -15.83
C TRP A 121 -18.29 -4.85 -16.11
N ARG A 122 -19.32 -5.55 -16.60
CA ARG A 122 -19.48 -7.01 -16.73
C ARG A 122 -19.16 -7.63 -18.09
N CYS A 123 -18.66 -6.86 -19.04
CA CYS A 123 -18.33 -7.34 -20.38
C CYS A 123 -17.18 -8.34 -20.37
N TYR A 124 -16.18 -8.08 -19.52
CA TYR A 124 -15.00 -8.93 -19.36
C TYR A 124 -14.81 -9.34 -17.90
N GLU A 125 -14.36 -10.58 -17.71
CA GLU A 125 -13.81 -11.08 -16.46
C GLU A 125 -12.35 -11.48 -16.74
N GLY A 126 -11.42 -10.76 -16.13
CA GLY A 126 -10.05 -10.67 -16.61
C GLY A 126 -10.03 -10.23 -18.07
N ASN A 127 -9.29 -10.97 -18.90
CA ASN A 127 -9.21 -10.75 -20.34
C ASN A 127 -10.24 -11.56 -21.14
N ALA A 128 -11.09 -12.35 -20.48
CA ALA A 128 -12.07 -13.20 -21.12
C ALA A 128 -13.42 -12.48 -21.23
N VAL A 129 -14.11 -12.67 -22.37
CA VAL A 129 -15.50 -12.19 -22.52
C VAL A 129 -16.39 -12.93 -21.52
N TYR A 130 -17.15 -12.17 -20.74
CA TYR A 130 -18.13 -12.70 -19.80
C TYR A 130 -19.57 -12.47 -20.30
N GLU A 131 -19.88 -11.25 -20.72
CA GLU A 131 -21.16 -10.85 -21.33
C GLU A 131 -20.86 -10.08 -22.62
N SER A 132 -21.69 -10.27 -23.66
CA SER A 132 -21.52 -9.60 -24.95
C SER A 132 -22.59 -8.53 -25.19
N ASN A 133 -23.74 -8.63 -24.54
CA ASN A 133 -24.83 -7.69 -24.73
C ASN A 133 -24.51 -6.33 -24.10
N GLY A 134 -24.56 -5.27 -24.92
CA GLY A 134 -24.26 -3.90 -24.49
C GLY A 134 -22.77 -3.62 -24.30
N CYS A 135 -21.91 -4.51 -24.79
CA CYS A 135 -20.46 -4.41 -24.70
C CYS A 135 -19.86 -3.92 -26.02
N THR A 136 -18.69 -3.30 -25.93
CA THR A 136 -17.92 -2.77 -27.05
C THR A 136 -16.65 -3.59 -27.25
N ASP A 137 -15.80 -3.20 -28.21
CA ASP A 137 -14.52 -3.88 -28.43
C ASP A 137 -13.62 -3.82 -27.20
N GLN A 138 -12.83 -4.88 -26.97
CA GLN A 138 -11.91 -5.02 -25.83
C GLN A 138 -10.96 -3.81 -25.68
N SER A 139 -10.60 -3.17 -26.79
CA SER A 139 -9.72 -2.00 -26.84
C SER A 139 -10.29 -0.76 -26.14
N ASN A 140 -11.60 -0.71 -25.89
CA ASN A 140 -12.27 0.36 -25.15
C ASN A 140 -12.21 0.16 -23.62
N TYR A 141 -11.66 -0.97 -23.17
CA TYR A 141 -11.55 -1.31 -21.76
C TYR A 141 -10.08 -1.43 -21.34
N LYS A 142 -9.83 -1.14 -20.07
CA LYS A 142 -8.52 -1.33 -19.45
C LYS A 142 -8.46 -2.72 -18.83
N MET A 143 -7.80 -3.63 -19.52
CA MET A 143 -7.52 -4.97 -19.01
C MET A 143 -6.57 -4.94 -17.79
N PRO A 144 -6.69 -5.92 -16.87
CA PRO A 144 -5.81 -6.04 -15.73
C PRO A 144 -4.35 -6.24 -16.15
N VAL A 145 -3.41 -5.75 -15.33
CA VAL A 145 -1.98 -5.94 -15.58
C VAL A 145 -1.52 -7.35 -15.22
N ALA A 146 -2.26 -8.02 -14.33
CA ALA A 146 -2.11 -9.43 -14.03
C ALA A 146 -3.46 -10.02 -13.62
N GLN A 147 -3.66 -11.30 -13.93
CA GLN A 147 -4.83 -12.06 -13.53
C GLN A 147 -4.42 -13.49 -13.22
N TYR A 148 -5.18 -14.19 -12.38
CA TYR A 148 -4.97 -15.61 -12.10
C TYR A 148 -6.29 -16.36 -11.97
N SER A 149 -6.28 -17.65 -12.29
CA SER A 149 -7.50 -18.45 -12.32
C SER A 149 -8.05 -18.69 -10.92
N SER A 150 -9.34 -18.38 -10.74
CA SER A 150 -10.20 -18.74 -9.60
C SER A 150 -11.32 -19.73 -9.96
N GLY A 151 -11.33 -20.23 -11.20
CA GLY A 151 -12.26 -21.27 -11.69
C GLY A 151 -12.07 -22.67 -11.08
N GLY A 152 -11.25 -22.81 -10.05
CA GLY A 152 -10.97 -24.03 -9.34
C GLY A 152 -10.09 -23.79 -8.11
N ALA A 153 -10.03 -24.78 -7.21
CA ALA A 153 -9.13 -24.72 -6.06
C ALA A 153 -7.65 -24.54 -6.51
N PRO A 154 -6.83 -23.77 -5.77
CA PRO A 154 -7.09 -23.28 -4.41
C PRO A 154 -7.56 -21.82 -4.34
N HIS A 155 -7.66 -21.10 -5.45
CA HIS A 155 -7.91 -19.66 -5.46
C HIS A 155 -9.40 -19.33 -5.59
N CYS A 156 -9.86 -18.24 -4.98
CA CYS A 156 -11.27 -17.86 -5.08
C CYS A 156 -11.57 -16.38 -4.85
N SER A 157 -10.62 -15.61 -4.30
CA SER A 157 -10.90 -14.26 -3.83
C SER A 157 -9.60 -13.54 -3.52
N ILE A 158 -9.20 -12.66 -4.44
CA ILE A 158 -8.06 -11.78 -4.24
C ILE A 158 -8.34 -10.79 -3.10
N THR A 159 -7.41 -10.75 -2.16
CA THR A 159 -7.45 -9.79 -1.06
C THR A 159 -6.83 -8.45 -1.45
N GLY A 160 -5.88 -8.44 -2.39
CA GLY A 160 -5.04 -7.28 -2.69
C GLY A 160 -3.96 -7.02 -1.65
N GLY A 161 -3.23 -5.91 -1.78
CA GLY A 161 -2.17 -5.54 -0.84
C GLY A 161 -1.45 -4.25 -1.23
N TYR A 162 -0.11 -4.23 -1.15
CA TYR A 162 0.71 -3.02 -1.29
C TYR A 162 1.98 -3.27 -2.09
N VAL A 163 2.47 -2.23 -2.76
CA VAL A 163 3.85 -2.19 -3.21
C VAL A 163 4.75 -2.02 -1.99
N TYR A 164 5.72 -2.92 -1.81
CA TYR A 164 6.65 -2.85 -0.70
C TYR A 164 7.67 -1.74 -0.94
N ASN A 165 7.71 -0.77 -0.04
CA ASN A 165 8.63 0.38 -0.05
C ASN A 165 9.47 0.46 1.24
N GLY A 166 9.47 -0.61 2.04
CA GLY A 166 10.29 -0.74 3.23
C GLY A 166 11.77 -0.87 2.90
N THR A 167 12.61 -0.79 3.93
CA THR A 167 14.07 -0.84 3.77
C THR A 167 14.69 -2.09 4.38
N ALA A 168 13.95 -2.84 5.21
CA ALA A 168 14.45 -4.05 5.84
C ALA A 168 14.64 -5.20 4.85
N PHE A 169 13.84 -5.25 3.78
CA PHE A 169 13.86 -6.32 2.78
C PHE A 169 14.06 -5.77 1.36
N PRO A 170 15.30 -5.42 0.95
CA PRO A 170 15.59 -4.82 -0.35
C PRO A 170 15.07 -5.61 -1.56
N ASN A 171 15.02 -6.94 -1.46
CA ASN A 171 14.52 -7.80 -2.55
C ASN A 171 13.02 -7.70 -2.77
N LEU A 172 12.27 -7.11 -1.84
CA LEU A 172 10.84 -6.86 -1.99
C LEU A 172 10.54 -5.46 -2.53
N VAL A 173 11.51 -4.54 -2.51
CA VAL A 173 11.31 -3.14 -2.95
C VAL A 173 10.74 -3.08 -4.36
N GLY A 174 9.64 -2.34 -4.51
CA GLY A 174 8.93 -2.16 -5.77
C GLY A 174 8.07 -3.36 -6.22
N LYS A 175 8.02 -4.45 -5.45
CA LYS A 175 7.12 -5.58 -5.73
C LYS A 175 5.76 -5.35 -5.07
N TYR A 176 4.70 -5.68 -5.78
CA TYR A 176 3.35 -5.68 -5.23
C TYR A 176 3.06 -7.02 -4.55
N LEU A 177 2.85 -6.97 -3.23
CA LEU A 177 2.47 -8.14 -2.46
C LEU A 177 0.95 -8.14 -2.29
N PHE A 178 0.34 -9.29 -2.54
CA PHE A 178 -1.10 -9.52 -2.42
C PHE A 178 -1.35 -10.90 -1.81
N ALA A 179 -2.61 -11.24 -1.53
CA ALA A 179 -2.97 -12.57 -1.04
C ALA A 179 -4.27 -13.03 -1.67
N ASP A 180 -4.51 -14.34 -1.59
CA ASP A 180 -5.81 -14.95 -1.87
C ASP A 180 -6.40 -15.53 -0.57
N TYR A 181 -7.67 -15.23 -0.33
CA TYR A 181 -8.37 -15.60 0.90
C TYR A 181 -8.52 -17.12 1.04
N CYS A 182 -8.83 -17.83 -0.06
CA CYS A 182 -9.04 -19.28 -0.03
C CYS A 182 -7.73 -20.06 0.02
N SER A 183 -6.76 -19.68 -0.82
CA SER A 183 -5.52 -20.46 -0.92
C SER A 183 -4.59 -20.24 0.26
N ASN A 184 -4.78 -19.16 1.02
CA ASN A 184 -3.87 -18.71 2.07
C ASN A 184 -2.43 -18.50 1.57
N GLN A 185 -2.26 -18.20 0.28
CA GLN A 185 -0.97 -17.89 -0.31
C GLN A 185 -0.79 -16.38 -0.39
N ILE A 186 0.48 -15.98 -0.37
CA ILE A 186 0.89 -14.60 -0.62
C ILE A 186 1.46 -14.57 -2.04
N GLY A 187 0.89 -13.72 -2.88
CA GLY A 187 1.39 -13.43 -4.21
C GLY A 187 2.43 -12.32 -4.17
N VAL A 188 3.46 -12.44 -4.99
CA VAL A 188 4.49 -11.42 -5.17
C VAL A 188 4.59 -11.10 -6.66
N MET A 189 4.17 -9.89 -7.04
CA MET A 189 4.23 -9.41 -8.41
C MET A 189 5.39 -8.43 -8.60
N SER A 190 6.26 -8.70 -9.57
CA SER A 190 7.38 -7.83 -9.94
C SER A 190 6.94 -6.65 -10.82
N ALA A 191 7.85 -5.70 -11.05
CA ALA A 191 7.58 -4.47 -11.81
C ALA A 191 7.16 -4.71 -13.28
N ASN A 192 7.52 -5.86 -13.86
CA ASN A 192 7.09 -6.31 -15.19
C ASN A 192 5.73 -7.07 -15.17
N ASN A 193 4.99 -6.99 -14.07
CA ASN A 193 3.68 -7.62 -13.85
C ASN A 193 3.67 -9.16 -13.85
N THR A 194 4.83 -9.82 -13.76
CA THR A 194 4.87 -11.26 -13.51
C THR A 194 4.72 -11.53 -12.02
N TYR A 195 3.97 -12.57 -11.65
CA TYR A 195 3.74 -12.91 -10.25
C TYR A 195 4.08 -14.37 -9.96
N THR A 196 4.39 -14.64 -8.69
CA THR A 196 4.51 -15.98 -8.12
C THR A 196 3.75 -16.05 -6.81
N PHE A 197 3.36 -17.26 -6.39
CA PHE A 197 2.77 -17.49 -5.07
C PHE A 197 3.75 -18.21 -4.16
N THR A 198 3.70 -17.87 -2.87
CA THR A 198 4.32 -18.67 -1.81
C THR A 198 3.63 -20.03 -1.67
N PRO A 199 4.22 -20.98 -0.93
CA PRO A 199 3.44 -22.05 -0.31
C PRO A 199 2.29 -21.47 0.54
N ALA A 200 1.23 -22.26 0.74
CA ALA A 200 0.09 -21.86 1.55
C ALA A 200 0.47 -21.75 3.02
N PHE A 201 -0.06 -20.73 3.70
CA PHE A 201 0.00 -20.56 5.15
C PHE A 201 -1.35 -20.94 5.75
N PRO A 202 -1.65 -22.23 5.97
CA PRO A 202 -3.00 -22.70 6.26
C PRO A 202 -3.61 -22.06 7.51
N ASN A 203 -4.95 -22.00 7.54
CA ASN A 203 -5.78 -21.50 8.64
C ASN A 203 -5.67 -19.99 8.91
N ASN A 204 -5.19 -19.19 7.95
CA ASN A 204 -5.11 -17.74 8.14
C ASN A 204 -6.36 -17.00 7.67
N GLY A 205 -6.89 -17.31 6.48
CA GLY A 205 -7.92 -16.50 5.84
C GLY A 205 -7.45 -15.06 5.73
N PHE A 206 -6.43 -14.82 4.90
CA PHE A 206 -5.88 -13.47 4.77
C PHE A 206 -6.94 -12.54 4.18
N THR A 207 -7.25 -11.44 4.88
CA THR A 207 -8.36 -10.53 4.52
C THR A 207 -7.91 -9.08 4.31
N THR A 208 -6.72 -8.72 4.79
CA THR A 208 -6.14 -7.40 4.57
C THR A 208 -4.63 -7.39 4.82
N PHE A 209 -3.99 -6.38 4.25
CA PHE A 209 -2.64 -5.94 4.61
C PHE A 209 -2.68 -4.61 5.36
N GLY A 210 -1.60 -4.32 6.09
CA GLY A 210 -1.26 -3.01 6.63
C GLY A 210 0.16 -2.63 6.23
N GLN A 211 0.44 -1.34 6.15
CA GLN A 211 1.78 -0.79 5.91
C GLN A 211 2.16 0.10 7.09
N GLY A 212 3.34 -0.14 7.66
CA GLY A 212 3.93 0.72 8.67
C GLY A 212 4.46 2.03 8.08
N VAL A 213 4.73 3.02 8.94
CA VAL A 213 5.34 4.31 8.53
C VAL A 213 6.74 4.15 7.96
N ASP A 214 7.39 3.03 8.25
CA ASP A 214 8.69 2.59 7.73
C ASP A 214 8.60 1.87 6.37
N GLY A 215 7.39 1.73 5.82
CA GLY A 215 7.15 1.03 4.55
C GLY A 215 7.08 -0.49 4.68
N GLU A 216 7.29 -1.03 5.89
CA GLU A 216 7.21 -2.47 6.16
C GLU A 216 5.77 -2.96 6.12
N LEU A 217 5.56 -4.20 5.67
CA LEU A 217 4.23 -4.74 5.44
C LEU A 217 3.83 -5.75 6.51
N TYR A 218 2.53 -5.74 6.79
CA TYR A 218 1.85 -6.65 7.70
C TYR A 218 0.65 -7.26 6.99
N ILE A 219 0.30 -8.50 7.35
CA ILE A 219 -0.86 -9.22 6.83
C ILE A 219 -1.69 -9.76 7.98
N ILE A 220 -3.01 -9.70 7.85
CA ILE A 220 -3.95 -10.11 8.90
C ILE A 220 -4.68 -11.36 8.46
N GLY A 221 -4.55 -12.43 9.25
CA GLY A 221 -5.35 -13.64 9.11
C GLY A 221 -6.61 -13.53 9.97
N SER A 222 -7.78 -13.40 9.37
CA SER A 222 -9.04 -13.29 10.12
C SER A 222 -9.39 -14.59 10.84
N SER A 223 -9.07 -15.74 10.24
CA SER A 223 -9.32 -17.06 10.82
C SER A 223 -8.35 -17.38 11.96
N SER A 224 -7.09 -16.94 11.85
CA SER A 224 -6.10 -17.12 12.91
C SER A 224 -6.16 -16.05 13.99
N GLY A 225 -6.83 -14.91 13.73
CA GLY A 225 -6.93 -13.78 14.65
C GLY A 225 -5.59 -13.06 14.88
N ARG A 226 -4.65 -13.17 13.93
CA ARG A 226 -3.26 -12.72 14.11
C ARG A 226 -2.85 -11.69 13.06
N VAL A 227 -1.97 -10.80 13.49
CA VAL A 227 -1.22 -9.89 12.63
C VAL A 227 0.19 -10.46 12.45
N TYR A 228 0.61 -10.64 11.20
CA TYR A 228 1.94 -11.13 10.85
C TYR A 228 2.72 -10.02 10.17
N ARG A 229 4.01 -9.91 10.46
CA ARG A 229 4.93 -9.08 9.67
C ARG A 229 5.40 -9.88 8.47
N ILE A 230 5.38 -9.27 7.29
CA ILE A 230 5.99 -9.85 6.10
C ILE A 230 7.51 -9.76 6.22
N THR A 231 8.20 -10.86 5.95
CA THR A 231 9.66 -10.93 5.95
C THR A 231 10.14 -11.67 4.73
N ASP A 232 11.25 -11.23 4.15
CA ASP A 232 11.97 -12.00 3.15
C ASP A 232 12.84 -13.07 3.83
N THR A 233 12.83 -14.29 3.30
CA THR A 233 13.68 -15.41 3.73
C THR A 233 14.93 -15.57 2.88
N SER A 234 15.16 -14.68 1.92
CA SER A 234 16.40 -14.68 1.14
C SER A 234 17.61 -14.64 2.09
N LEU A 235 18.49 -15.63 1.93
CA LEU A 235 19.74 -15.66 2.65
C LEU A 235 20.64 -14.58 2.05
N SER A 236 20.86 -13.50 2.79
CA SER A 236 21.82 -12.48 2.41
C SER A 236 23.24 -12.96 2.71
N THR A 237 24.11 -12.95 1.70
CA THR A 237 25.57 -12.99 1.90
C THR A 237 26.16 -11.59 2.03
N VAL A 238 25.34 -10.54 1.93
CA VAL A 238 25.76 -9.18 2.23
C VAL A 238 26.05 -9.11 3.71
N ASP A 239 27.30 -8.77 4.04
CA ASP A 239 27.72 -8.50 5.41
C ASP A 239 26.69 -7.58 6.07
N VAL A 240 26.17 -8.00 7.23
CA VAL A 240 25.43 -7.10 8.11
C VAL A 240 26.44 -6.04 8.51
N LYS A 241 26.46 -4.91 7.78
CA LYS A 241 27.06 -3.70 8.32
C LYS A 241 26.19 -3.34 9.51
N GLY A 242 26.54 -3.87 10.68
CA GLY A 242 25.97 -3.46 11.96
C GLY A 242 25.96 -1.93 11.98
N ASN A 243 24.92 -1.35 12.57
CA ASN A 243 24.66 0.08 12.60
C ASN A 243 25.97 0.88 12.47
N ALA A 244 26.08 1.69 11.41
CA ALA A 244 27.29 2.46 11.10
C ALA A 244 27.78 3.28 12.30
N PHE A 245 26.87 3.56 13.24
CA PHE A 245 27.13 4.22 14.50
C PHE A 245 26.62 3.40 15.69
N ALA A 246 27.38 3.36 16.78
CA ALA A 246 26.91 2.94 18.09
C ALA A 246 26.45 4.17 18.89
N VAL A 247 25.27 4.08 19.52
CA VAL A 247 24.69 5.14 20.35
C VAL A 247 24.68 4.68 21.81
N TYR A 248 25.47 5.33 22.68
CA TYR A 248 25.63 4.91 24.08
C TYR A 248 26.05 6.06 25.03
N PRO A 249 25.75 6.00 26.34
CA PRO A 249 24.85 5.03 26.95
C PRO A 249 23.41 5.20 26.44
N ASN A 250 22.65 4.12 26.44
CA ASN A 250 21.25 4.11 26.05
C ASN A 250 20.53 3.04 26.89
N PRO A 251 19.81 3.43 27.96
CA PRO A 251 19.35 4.79 28.24
C PRO A 251 20.47 5.81 28.57
N ALA A 252 20.27 7.05 28.15
CA ALA A 252 21.19 8.16 28.33
C ALA A 252 20.76 9.04 29.51
N SER A 253 21.72 9.42 30.35
CA SER A 253 21.51 10.38 31.44
C SER A 253 22.58 11.46 31.34
N GLY A 254 22.16 12.70 31.11
CA GLY A 254 23.02 13.86 30.87
C GLY A 254 23.67 13.89 29.48
N VAL A 255 24.23 12.79 28.98
CA VAL A 255 24.90 12.71 27.67
C VAL A 255 24.61 11.41 26.91
N VAL A 256 24.71 11.48 25.59
CA VAL A 256 24.77 10.33 24.69
C VAL A 256 25.91 10.49 23.68
N ASN A 257 26.64 9.42 23.44
CA ASN A 257 27.74 9.36 22.49
C ASN A 257 27.31 8.65 21.21
N ILE A 258 27.80 9.15 20.09
CA ILE A 258 27.68 8.56 18.75
C ILE A 258 29.10 8.16 18.33
N LYS A 259 29.38 6.85 18.28
CA LYS A 259 30.67 6.31 17.84
C LYS A 259 30.57 5.68 16.47
N ASN A 260 31.51 5.98 15.58
CA ASN A 260 31.55 5.37 14.25
C ASN A 260 32.08 3.93 14.35
N ASN A 261 31.31 2.96 13.88
CA ASN A 261 31.72 1.55 13.85
C ASN A 261 32.41 1.16 12.53
N THR A 262 32.33 2.03 11.51
CA THR A 262 32.96 1.82 10.20
C THR A 262 34.05 2.84 9.97
N SER A 263 35.28 2.38 9.72
CA SER A 263 36.42 3.26 9.43
C SER A 263 36.14 4.15 8.22
N GLY A 264 36.39 5.45 8.36
CA GLY A 264 36.21 6.44 7.31
C GLY A 264 34.76 6.88 7.04
N ASN A 265 33.78 6.46 7.85
CA ASN A 265 32.42 7.03 7.81
C ASN A 265 32.12 7.80 9.11
N PHE A 266 32.05 9.13 9.03
CA PHE A 266 31.85 9.99 10.18
C PHE A 266 30.43 10.53 10.26
N ALA A 267 29.88 10.64 11.47
CA ALA A 267 28.63 11.35 11.71
C ALA A 267 28.83 12.86 11.50
N THR A 268 28.00 13.48 10.66
CA THR A 268 28.08 14.91 10.31
C THR A 268 26.94 15.73 10.90
N ALA A 269 25.81 15.09 11.21
CA ALA A 269 24.68 15.73 11.89
C ALA A 269 23.85 14.71 12.67
N VAL A 270 23.16 15.20 13.68
CA VAL A 270 22.14 14.45 14.43
C VAL A 270 20.87 15.28 14.55
N ALA A 271 19.72 14.62 14.49
CA ALA A 271 18.42 15.17 14.83
C ALA A 271 17.70 14.22 15.78
N ILE A 272 17.00 14.75 16.78
CA ILE A 272 16.21 13.96 17.74
C ILE A 272 14.76 14.40 17.63
N TYR A 273 13.87 13.42 17.55
CA TYR A 273 12.44 13.56 17.38
C TYR A 273 11.72 12.90 18.54
N ASP A 274 10.59 13.47 18.96
CA ASP A 274 9.69 12.77 19.86
C ASP A 274 8.94 11.63 19.13
N MET A 275 8.17 10.84 19.88
CA MET A 275 7.41 9.72 19.30
C MET A 275 6.27 10.15 18.37
N SER A 276 5.92 11.45 18.31
CA SER A 276 4.99 12.01 17.32
C SER A 276 5.67 12.41 16.01
N GLY A 277 7.01 12.35 15.95
CA GLY A 277 7.81 12.75 14.79
C GLY A 277 8.16 14.24 14.77
N LYS A 278 7.87 15.00 15.82
CA LYS A 278 8.28 16.40 15.93
C LYS A 278 9.77 16.47 16.25
N GLN A 279 10.53 17.23 15.47
CA GLN A 279 11.94 17.46 15.75
C GLN A 279 12.10 18.31 17.01
N ILE A 280 12.74 17.74 18.03
CA ILE A 280 13.01 18.40 19.31
C ILE A 280 14.35 19.14 19.25
N MET A 281 15.36 18.53 18.63
CA MET A 281 16.67 19.15 18.49
C MET A 281 17.39 18.66 17.23
N SER A 282 18.32 19.49 16.74
CA SER A 282 19.28 19.10 15.71
C SER A 282 20.62 19.79 15.94
N ARG A 283 21.71 19.08 15.67
CA ARG A 283 23.08 19.55 15.83
C ARG A 283 23.94 19.07 14.66
N LYS A 284 24.82 19.96 14.17
CA LYS A 284 25.95 19.53 13.33
C LYS A 284 27.01 18.90 14.22
N LEU A 285 27.64 17.85 13.71
CA LEU A 285 28.65 17.07 14.40
C LEU A 285 30.01 17.31 13.77
N SER A 286 31.06 17.01 14.53
CA SER A 286 32.43 17.03 14.02
C SER A 286 32.72 15.70 13.34
N ASN A 287 33.57 15.70 12.31
CA ASN A 287 34.04 14.49 11.64
C ASN A 287 35.06 13.72 12.49
N THR A 288 34.69 13.40 13.73
CA THR A 288 35.47 12.70 14.73
C THR A 288 34.92 11.30 14.95
N GLU A 289 35.74 10.41 15.51
CA GLU A 289 35.36 9.02 15.77
C GLU A 289 34.18 8.91 16.75
N ILE A 290 34.15 9.81 17.75
CA ILE A 290 33.09 9.91 18.74
C ILE A 290 32.59 11.36 18.76
N ASN A 291 31.28 11.52 18.77
CA ASN A 291 30.59 12.78 19.05
C ASN A 291 29.72 12.62 20.30
N THR A 292 29.82 13.56 21.24
CA THR A 292 29.03 13.56 22.48
C THR A 292 27.95 14.63 22.38
N ILE A 293 26.74 14.28 22.79
CA ILE A 293 25.56 15.15 22.78
C ILE A 293 24.99 15.24 24.18
N GLU A 294 24.86 16.46 24.67
CA GLU A 294 24.15 16.75 25.91
C GLU A 294 22.65 16.46 25.74
N THR A 295 22.09 15.67 26.65
CA THR A 295 20.67 15.28 26.68
C THR A 295 19.90 15.94 27.82
N GLY A 296 20.53 16.82 28.61
CA GLY A 296 19.89 17.48 29.76
C GLY A 296 18.68 18.38 29.43
N GLU A 297 18.52 18.78 28.17
CA GLU A 297 17.33 19.54 27.70
C GLU A 297 16.15 18.63 27.35
N LEU A 298 16.36 17.31 27.29
CA LEU A 298 15.32 16.33 26.96
C LEU A 298 14.63 15.84 28.23
N SER A 299 13.31 15.74 28.20
CA SER A 299 12.55 15.10 29.27
C SER A 299 12.77 13.58 29.24
N SER A 300 12.70 12.93 30.41
CA SER A 300 12.73 11.47 30.52
C SER A 300 11.69 10.82 29.60
N GLY A 301 12.08 9.80 28.84
CA GLY A 301 11.21 9.18 27.85
C GLY A 301 11.92 8.56 26.65
N LEU A 302 11.13 8.21 25.63
CA LEU A 302 11.60 7.61 24.39
C LEU A 302 11.59 8.61 23.24
N TYR A 303 12.66 8.58 22.45
CA TYR A 303 12.88 9.44 21.29
C TYR A 303 13.43 8.62 20.12
N MET A 304 13.30 9.18 18.92
CA MET A 304 13.99 8.72 17.73
C MET A 304 15.15 9.66 17.41
N MET A 305 16.36 9.12 17.30
CA MET A 305 17.55 9.83 16.88
C MET A 305 17.89 9.46 15.44
N THR A 306 18.08 10.45 14.58
CA THR A 306 18.56 10.25 13.20
C THR A 306 19.96 10.83 13.06
N ILE A 307 20.89 10.05 12.53
CA ILE A 307 22.28 10.43 12.30
C ILE A 307 22.50 10.52 10.79
N THR A 308 23.02 11.66 10.33
CA THR A 308 23.49 11.86 8.97
C THR A 308 24.99 11.58 8.92
N ASP A 309 25.43 10.79 7.96
CA ASP A 309 26.84 10.48 7.77
C ASP A 309 27.55 11.42 6.77
N SER A 310 28.85 11.23 6.64
CA SER A 310 29.72 12.01 5.73
C SER A 310 29.38 11.89 4.24
N LYS A 311 28.56 10.90 3.87
CA LYS A 311 28.06 10.66 2.51
C LYS A 311 26.61 11.14 2.33
N GLY A 312 26.01 11.72 3.36
CA GLY A 312 24.63 12.18 3.37
C GLY A 312 23.59 11.08 3.62
N ALA A 313 24.02 9.85 3.97
CA ALA A 313 23.09 8.78 4.29
C ALA A 313 22.56 8.95 5.72
N LEU A 314 21.28 8.62 5.92
CA LEU A 314 20.59 8.69 7.21
C LEU A 314 20.52 7.30 7.86
N SER A 315 20.71 7.26 9.17
CA SER A 315 20.42 6.08 10.00
C SER A 315 19.62 6.47 11.23
N SER A 316 18.65 5.63 11.60
CA SER A 316 17.73 5.89 12.72
C SER A 316 18.00 4.95 13.89
N HIS A 317 17.98 5.52 15.09
CA HIS A 317 18.29 4.84 16.35
C HIS A 317 17.24 5.19 17.40
N LYS A 318 16.84 4.22 18.20
CA LYS A 318 16.04 4.46 19.40
C LYS A 318 16.92 5.11 20.46
N LEU A 319 16.45 6.17 21.10
CA LEU A 319 17.10 6.80 22.25
C LEU A 319 16.15 6.80 23.45
N ALA A 320 16.56 6.22 24.56
CA ALA A 320 15.89 6.37 25.84
C ALA A 320 16.64 7.41 26.69
N ILE A 321 15.92 8.34 27.29
CA ILE A 321 16.44 9.32 28.26
C ILE A 321 15.90 8.95 29.64
N GLU A 322 16.79 8.87 30.63
CA GLU A 322 16.46 8.68 32.05
C GLU A 322 16.33 10.01 32.78
#